data_AF-A0A7J9RL43-F1
#
_entry.id   AF-A0A7J9RL43-F1
#
_cell.length_a   1.000
_cell.length_b   1.000
_cell.length_c   1.000
_cell.angle_alpha   90.00
_cell.angle_beta   90.00
_cell.angle_gamma   90.00
#
_symmetry.space_group_name_H-M   'P 1'
#
loop_
_entity.id
_entity.type
_entity.pdbx_description
1 polymer ?
#
loop_
_entity_poly.entity_id
_entity_poly.type
_entity_poly.pdbx_seq_one_letter_code
_entity_poly.pdbx_strand_id
1 'polypeptide(L)'
;MRRRKKNKSTETAPSPLPPLPGMPPLPGAPLPPLPAAPTPEPQPLPELPASPVPAPVPAPTVPGAPQPSPPQAQQPDDNSNEYGDLWAKRSAKPLPQIYGAIDRLGSGETGSLLDRYSDRFGHSLDRDIIVLRKKEREEALNEARNAPVVELLDEEEHDRLTEVENLLRELKPQYKSAKSAGDKEALRILVPQLEQLMAERRSLMSQASPVTETQVSTDSDSATEPAEETHQDDNEADELFSQFFTIVNDLLGDELPEEAIESFLASDGFELFKEVGADPSAIDDERRGEFFKIIDEQLGNMPDSSITKFVESGEFEIYKQISEMYT
;
A
#
# COMPACT_ATOMS: atom_id res chain seq x y z
N MET A 1 61.00 -1.09 38.33
CA MET A 1 61.38 -1.21 36.91
C MET A 1 60.22 -1.79 36.10
N ARG A 2 59.87 -1.12 34.99
CA ARG A 2 59.47 -1.70 33.67
C ARG A 2 58.23 -2.62 33.63
N ARG A 3 57.05 -2.11 33.22
CA ARG A 3 56.54 -2.07 31.83
C ARG A 3 56.65 -3.39 31.05
N ARG A 4 55.49 -3.92 30.63
CA ARG A 4 55.16 -4.50 29.29
C ARG A 4 53.72 -5.05 29.36
N LYS A 5 52.69 -4.30 29.00
CA LYS A 5 52.18 -3.99 27.64
C LYS A 5 52.17 -5.25 26.75
N LYS A 6 51.07 -6.01 26.80
CA LYS A 6 50.80 -7.12 25.88
C LYS A 6 50.12 -6.53 24.64
N ASN A 7 50.89 -6.43 23.56
CA ASN A 7 50.41 -5.98 22.27
C ASN A 7 49.59 -7.11 21.64
N LYS A 8 48.41 -6.75 21.15
CA LYS A 8 47.53 -7.57 20.32
C LYS A 8 48.22 -7.77 18.97
N SER A 9 48.63 -9.00 18.68
CA SER A 9 49.08 -9.37 17.34
C SER A 9 47.88 -9.53 16.42
N THR A 10 48.05 -8.95 15.25
CA THR A 10 47.13 -8.82 14.14
C THR A 10 46.80 -10.17 13.50
N GLU A 11 45.49 -10.34 13.35
CA GLU A 11 44.78 -11.24 12.44
C GLU A 11 45.37 -11.17 11.02
N THR A 12 45.68 -12.33 10.44
CA THR A 12 45.82 -12.48 8.97
C THR A 12 44.94 -13.65 8.57
N ALA A 13 43.83 -13.33 7.91
CA ALA A 13 42.89 -14.30 7.36
C ALA A 13 43.52 -15.02 6.14
N PRO A 14 43.25 -16.32 5.92
CA PRO A 14 43.50 -16.92 4.62
C PRO A 14 42.56 -16.27 3.57
N SER A 15 43.14 -15.95 2.42
CA SER A 15 42.50 -15.30 1.27
C SER A 15 41.24 -16.05 0.81
N PRO A 16 40.12 -15.38 0.49
CA PRO A 16 38.96 -16.05 -0.09
C PRO A 16 39.21 -16.39 -1.56
N LEU A 17 38.83 -17.60 -1.96
CA LEU A 17 38.76 -18.05 -3.35
C LEU A 17 37.74 -17.20 -4.15
N PRO A 18 37.92 -17.01 -5.47
CA PRO A 18 36.98 -16.24 -6.28
C PRO A 18 35.61 -16.93 -6.37
N PRO A 19 34.49 -16.17 -6.39
CA PRO A 19 33.15 -16.76 -6.43
C PRO A 19 32.82 -17.26 -7.84
N LEU A 20 32.28 -18.49 -7.93
CA LEU A 20 31.61 -18.97 -9.14
C LEU A 20 30.26 -18.25 -9.33
N PRO A 21 29.89 -17.90 -10.57
CA PRO A 21 28.65 -17.17 -10.85
C PRO A 21 27.40 -18.07 -10.70
N GLY A 22 26.36 -17.58 -10.01
CA GLY A 22 25.00 -18.12 -10.16
C GLY A 22 24.20 -18.52 -8.91
N MET A 23 24.59 -18.16 -7.68
CA MET A 23 23.76 -18.43 -6.48
C MET A 23 23.16 -17.14 -5.90
N PRO A 24 21.90 -17.14 -5.43
CA PRO A 24 21.28 -15.99 -4.78
C PRO A 24 21.94 -15.70 -3.42
N PRO A 25 22.00 -14.42 -2.99
CA PRO A 25 22.74 -14.04 -1.79
C PRO A 25 22.00 -14.50 -0.52
N LEU A 26 22.77 -15.03 0.44
CA LEU A 26 22.28 -15.30 1.80
C LEU A 26 21.99 -13.98 2.53
N PRO A 27 20.94 -13.86 3.36
CA PRO A 27 20.62 -12.62 4.06
C PRO A 27 21.68 -12.31 5.12
N GLY A 28 22.34 -11.15 5.03
CA GLY A 28 23.17 -10.59 6.11
C GLY A 28 24.64 -10.27 5.81
N ALA A 29 25.13 -10.37 4.56
CA ALA A 29 26.48 -9.90 4.21
C ALA A 29 26.49 -8.43 3.75
N PRO A 30 27.55 -7.64 4.06
CA PRO A 30 27.63 -6.23 3.64
C PRO A 30 27.77 -6.11 2.11
N LEU A 31 26.94 -5.26 1.51
CA LEU A 31 26.95 -5.00 0.07
C LEU A 31 28.27 -4.31 -0.36
N PRO A 32 28.85 -4.69 -1.51
CA PRO A 32 30.00 -3.98 -2.09
C PRO A 32 29.61 -2.57 -2.59
N PRO A 33 30.56 -1.62 -2.66
CA PRO A 33 30.25 -0.26 -3.09
C PRO A 33 29.99 -0.22 -4.60
N LEU A 34 28.84 0.33 -4.99
CA LEU A 34 28.48 0.60 -6.39
C LEU A 34 29.35 1.74 -6.96
N PRO A 35 29.73 1.69 -8.25
CA PRO A 35 30.43 2.78 -8.92
C PRO A 35 29.52 4.00 -9.09
N ALA A 36 30.07 5.19 -8.83
CA ALA A 36 29.35 6.45 -8.89
C ALA A 36 28.88 6.78 -10.33
N ALA A 37 27.57 6.97 -10.50
CA ALA A 37 27.01 7.63 -11.66
C ALA A 37 27.27 9.14 -11.60
N PRO A 38 27.46 9.84 -12.73
CA PRO A 38 27.66 11.28 -12.74
C PRO A 38 26.36 12.00 -12.37
N THR A 39 26.41 12.81 -11.32
CA THR A 39 25.34 13.72 -10.90
C THR A 39 25.12 14.84 -11.92
N PRO A 40 23.87 15.17 -12.29
CA PRO A 40 23.58 16.32 -13.14
C PRO A 40 23.80 17.64 -12.37
N GLU A 41 24.29 18.63 -13.09
CA GLU A 41 24.62 19.98 -12.63
C GLU A 41 23.34 20.76 -12.24
N PRO A 42 23.30 21.46 -11.09
CA PRO A 42 22.12 22.19 -10.66
C PRO A 42 21.97 23.53 -11.42
N GLN A 43 20.77 23.80 -11.94
CA GLN A 43 20.41 25.10 -12.51
C GLN A 43 20.25 26.19 -11.43
N PRO A 44 20.54 27.47 -11.73
CA PRO A 44 20.49 28.53 -10.73
C PRO A 44 19.05 28.95 -10.44
N LEU A 45 18.72 29.06 -9.14
CA LEU A 45 17.48 29.64 -8.62
C LEU A 45 17.54 31.18 -8.62
N PRO A 46 16.40 31.90 -8.78
CA PRO A 46 16.36 33.37 -8.67
C PRO A 46 16.62 33.86 -7.24
N GLU A 47 17.48 34.87 -7.08
CA GLU A 47 17.80 35.51 -5.79
C GLU A 47 16.63 36.33 -5.23
N LEU A 48 16.25 36.06 -3.98
CA LEU A 48 15.42 36.94 -3.15
C LEU A 48 16.28 38.06 -2.54
N PRO A 49 15.75 39.28 -2.32
CA PRO A 49 16.52 40.39 -1.77
C PRO A 49 16.92 40.15 -0.30
N ALA A 50 18.19 40.44 0.01
CA ALA A 50 18.78 40.27 1.34
C ALA A 50 18.18 41.21 2.40
N SER A 51 17.82 40.64 3.55
CA SER A 51 17.50 41.36 4.78
C SER A 51 18.77 41.99 5.39
N PRO A 52 18.75 43.23 5.92
CA PRO A 52 19.93 43.86 6.50
C PRO A 52 20.31 43.23 7.85
N VAL A 53 21.60 42.88 8.00
CA VAL A 53 22.22 42.38 9.23
C VAL A 53 22.53 43.55 10.17
N PRO A 54 22.29 43.46 11.50
CA PRO A 54 22.72 44.49 12.44
C PRO A 54 24.24 44.45 12.68
N ALA A 55 24.83 45.64 12.85
CA ALA A 55 26.27 45.85 13.02
C ALA A 55 26.84 45.26 14.34
N PRO A 56 28.14 44.87 14.37
CA PRO A 56 28.77 44.33 15.57
C PRO A 56 29.10 45.43 16.58
N VAL A 57 28.73 45.21 17.84
CA VAL A 57 29.15 46.04 18.98
C VAL A 57 30.61 45.73 19.39
N PRO A 58 31.45 46.75 19.67
CA PRO A 58 32.84 46.55 20.07
C PRO A 58 32.95 46.09 21.54
N ALA A 59 33.88 45.17 21.81
CA ALA A 59 34.20 44.69 23.14
C ALA A 59 34.88 45.78 24.00
N PRO A 60 34.55 45.94 25.29
CA PRO A 60 35.23 46.87 26.17
C PRO A 60 36.57 46.31 26.67
N THR A 61 37.61 47.11 26.48
CA THR A 61 38.95 46.97 27.06
C THR A 61 38.90 47.16 28.58
N VAL A 62 39.39 46.19 29.36
CA VAL A 62 39.55 46.34 30.82
C VAL A 62 41.03 46.64 31.12
N PRO A 63 41.38 47.76 31.80
CA PRO A 63 42.74 48.06 32.20
C PRO A 63 43.19 47.19 33.38
N GLY A 64 44.50 46.93 33.46
CA GLY A 64 45.12 46.00 34.41
C GLY A 64 44.84 46.29 35.89
N ALA A 65 44.69 45.20 36.66
CA ALA A 65 44.67 45.19 38.12
C ALA A 65 45.88 44.39 38.65
N PRO A 66 46.49 44.81 39.78
CA PRO A 66 47.83 44.41 40.22
C PRO A 66 47.90 43.02 40.87
N GLN A 67 49.12 42.45 40.88
CA GLN A 67 49.49 41.17 41.52
C GLN A 67 49.18 41.14 43.03
N PRO A 68 48.96 39.94 43.61
CA PRO A 68 48.58 39.76 45.02
C PRO A 68 49.78 39.79 45.96
N SER A 69 49.62 40.41 47.13
CA SER A 69 50.55 40.30 48.27
C SER A 69 50.15 39.14 49.20
N PRO A 70 51.10 38.47 49.90
CA PRO A 70 50.82 37.33 50.78
C PRO A 70 50.16 37.72 52.13
N PRO A 71 49.59 36.75 52.87
CA PRO A 71 48.57 36.98 53.90
C PRO A 71 49.15 37.43 55.24
N GLN A 72 48.50 38.40 55.90
CA GLN A 72 48.65 38.61 57.34
C GLN A 72 47.68 37.70 58.09
N ALA A 73 48.22 36.86 58.96
CA ALA A 73 47.45 36.02 59.86
C ALA A 73 46.81 36.86 60.97
N GLN A 74 45.47 36.87 61.02
CA GLN A 74 44.70 37.20 62.21
C GLN A 74 43.99 35.92 62.69
N GLN A 75 44.21 35.58 63.96
CA GLN A 75 43.53 34.49 64.67
C GLN A 75 42.11 34.92 65.09
N PRO A 76 41.21 33.96 65.42
CA PRO A 76 39.78 34.08 65.18
C PRO A 76 39.06 34.83 66.31
N ASP A 77 38.16 35.73 65.94
CA ASP A 77 37.12 36.23 66.83
C ASP A 77 35.89 35.31 66.76
N ASP A 78 35.36 35.00 67.95
CA ASP A 78 34.31 34.04 68.28
C ASP A 78 32.90 34.51 67.83
N ASN A 79 32.76 34.92 66.57
CA ASN A 79 31.48 35.27 65.92
C ASN A 79 31.19 34.31 64.75
N SER A 80 31.38 33.01 64.98
CA SER A 80 31.27 31.97 63.97
C SER A 80 29.81 31.58 63.66
N ASN A 81 28.96 32.51 63.22
CA ASN A 81 27.73 32.10 62.51
C ASN A 81 27.04 33.15 61.61
N GLU A 82 27.39 34.43 61.65
CA GLU A 82 26.71 35.44 60.79
C GLU A 82 26.85 35.14 59.29
N TYR A 83 28.01 34.62 58.86
CA TYR A 83 28.22 34.24 57.47
C TYR A 83 27.42 32.98 57.07
N GLY A 84 27.16 32.07 58.02
CA GLY A 84 26.34 30.89 57.81
C GLY A 84 24.85 31.22 57.68
N ASP A 85 24.38 32.20 58.45
CA ASP A 85 22.98 32.65 58.46
C ASP A 85 22.53 33.29 57.14
N LEU A 86 23.46 33.90 56.39
CA LEU A 86 23.18 34.47 55.05
C LEU A 86 22.89 33.39 54.00
N TRP A 87 23.40 32.17 54.19
CA TRP A 87 23.17 31.02 53.29
C TRP A 87 22.04 30.11 53.78
N ALA A 88 21.85 29.99 55.10
CA ALA A 88 20.80 29.19 55.71
C ALA A 88 19.38 29.60 55.25
N LYS A 89 19.17 30.88 54.94
CA LYS A 89 17.85 31.39 54.48
C LYS A 89 17.56 31.16 53.00
N ARG A 90 18.54 30.73 52.19
CA ARG A 90 18.37 30.58 50.72
C ARG A 90 18.26 29.13 50.24
N SER A 91 18.63 28.16 51.09
CA SER A 91 18.55 26.74 50.76
C SER A 91 18.17 25.91 51.98
N ALA A 92 17.08 25.16 51.89
CA ALA A 92 16.63 24.23 52.94
C ALA A 92 17.52 22.96 53.07
N LYS A 93 18.58 22.85 52.25
CA LYS A 93 19.53 21.74 52.25
C LYS A 93 20.73 22.11 53.13
N PRO A 94 21.25 21.20 53.98
CA PRO A 94 22.40 21.50 54.84
C PRO A 94 23.65 21.81 54.01
N LEU A 95 24.47 22.73 54.49
CA LEU A 95 25.64 23.28 53.78
C LEU A 95 26.60 22.21 53.20
N PRO A 96 26.89 21.07 53.88
CA PRO A 96 27.70 19.99 53.31
C PRO A 96 27.10 19.35 52.05
N GLN A 97 25.76 19.29 51.95
CA GLN A 97 25.07 18.75 50.79
C GLN A 97 25.12 19.71 49.59
N ILE A 98 25.18 21.01 49.86
CA ILE A 98 25.38 22.05 48.85
C ILE A 98 26.80 21.97 48.29
N TYR A 99 27.82 21.85 49.14
CA TYR A 99 29.21 21.69 48.68
C TYR A 99 29.41 20.40 47.89
N GLY A 100 28.80 19.29 48.30
CA GLY A 100 28.83 18.05 47.52
C GLY A 100 28.13 18.17 46.16
N ALA A 101 27.01 18.91 46.08
CA ALA A 101 26.32 19.16 44.82
C ALA A 101 27.12 20.09 43.88
N ILE A 102 27.81 21.09 44.43
CA ILE A 102 28.68 22.00 43.67
C ILE A 102 29.92 21.25 43.15
N ASP A 103 30.52 20.37 43.94
CA ASP A 103 31.67 19.56 43.53
C ASP A 103 31.32 18.57 42.40
N ARG A 104 30.14 17.95 42.47
CA ARG A 104 29.58 17.12 41.38
C ARG A 104 29.34 17.93 40.10
N LEU A 105 28.85 19.16 40.22
CA LEU A 105 28.60 20.05 39.08
C LEU A 105 29.91 20.49 38.39
N GLY A 106 30.96 20.73 39.17
CA GLY A 106 32.29 21.10 38.65
C GLY A 106 33.09 19.94 38.08
N SER A 107 32.87 18.71 38.57
CA SER A 107 33.55 17.49 38.10
C SER A 107 32.87 16.82 36.90
N GLY A 108 31.69 17.29 36.48
CA GLY A 108 30.91 16.69 35.39
C GLY A 108 30.17 15.40 35.76
N GLU A 109 30.29 14.95 37.01
CA GLU A 109 29.61 13.78 37.58
C GLU A 109 28.18 14.13 38.05
N THR A 110 27.41 14.81 37.22
CA THR A 110 26.04 15.26 37.55
C THR A 110 24.95 14.39 36.93
N GLY A 111 25.28 13.16 36.51
CA GLY A 111 24.31 12.24 35.93
C GLY A 111 23.62 12.78 34.66
N SER A 112 22.59 12.04 34.22
CA SER A 112 21.72 12.42 33.10
C SER A 112 20.91 13.67 33.44
N LEU A 113 20.48 14.42 32.42
CA LEU A 113 19.59 15.58 32.58
C LEU A 113 18.34 15.23 33.42
N LEU A 114 17.83 14.01 33.27
CA LEU A 114 16.68 13.50 34.01
C LEU A 114 16.96 13.40 35.52
N ASP A 115 18.14 12.93 35.91
CA ASP A 115 18.57 12.79 37.32
C ASP A 115 18.71 14.16 38.00
N ARG A 116 19.25 15.15 37.27
CA ARG A 116 19.33 16.55 37.73
C ARG A 116 17.94 17.18 37.90
N TYR A 117 17.01 16.85 37.02
CA TYR A 117 15.62 17.28 37.12
C TYR A 117 14.95 16.66 38.35
N SER A 118 15.14 15.35 38.59
CA SER A 118 14.61 14.63 39.75
C SER A 118 15.16 15.16 41.08
N ASP A 119 16.43 15.58 41.18
CA ASP A 119 17.02 16.10 42.43
C ASP A 119 16.63 17.58 42.74
N ARG A 120 16.21 18.34 41.72
CA ARG A 120 15.77 19.74 41.86
C ARG A 120 14.25 19.88 42.02
N PHE A 121 13.49 19.13 41.24
CA PHE A 121 12.04 19.26 41.16
C PHE A 121 11.30 18.07 41.78
N GLY A 122 11.99 16.96 42.08
CA GLY A 122 11.36 15.71 42.46
C GLY A 122 10.68 15.02 41.26
N HIS A 123 9.91 13.97 41.54
CA HIS A 123 9.17 13.22 40.51
C HIS A 123 7.78 13.82 40.21
N SER A 124 7.44 14.96 40.81
CA SER A 124 6.15 15.64 40.60
C SER A 124 6.02 16.17 39.17
N LEU A 125 7.06 16.81 38.64
CA LEU A 125 7.06 17.33 37.27
C LEU A 125 6.89 16.21 36.23
N ASP A 126 7.56 15.08 36.43
CA ASP A 126 7.47 13.94 35.52
C ASP A 126 6.07 13.29 35.57
N ARG A 127 5.45 13.22 36.76
CA ARG A 127 4.06 12.79 36.94
C ARG A 127 3.08 13.74 36.25
N ASP A 128 3.22 15.04 36.44
CA ASP A 128 2.33 16.04 35.85
C ASP A 128 2.46 16.07 34.31
N ILE A 129 3.69 15.94 33.80
CA ILE A 129 3.94 15.83 32.35
C ILE A 129 3.31 14.55 31.78
N ILE A 130 3.42 13.41 32.48
CA ILE A 130 2.80 12.16 32.04
C ILE A 130 1.27 12.29 32.02
N VAL A 131 0.66 12.91 33.04
CA VAL A 131 -0.79 13.13 33.08
C VAL A 131 -1.23 14.07 31.97
N LEU A 132 -0.50 15.17 31.72
CA LEU A 132 -0.80 16.11 30.65
C LEU A 132 -0.67 15.46 29.27
N ARG A 133 0.42 14.71 29.00
CA ARG A 133 0.59 13.98 27.73
C ARG A 133 -0.46 12.87 27.55
N LYS A 134 -0.83 12.19 28.63
CA LYS A 134 -1.89 11.18 28.59
C LYS A 134 -3.25 11.83 28.27
N LYS A 135 -3.55 12.96 28.91
CA LYS A 135 -4.75 13.75 28.66
C LYS A 135 -4.78 14.25 27.21
N GLU A 136 -3.68 14.80 26.72
CA GLU A 136 -3.56 15.27 25.33
C GLU A 136 -3.82 14.15 24.32
N ARG A 137 -3.27 12.95 24.56
CA ARG A 137 -3.53 11.78 23.71
C ARG A 137 -4.98 11.31 23.78
N GLU A 138 -5.58 11.32 24.97
CA GLU A 138 -6.98 10.95 25.17
C GLU A 138 -7.93 11.97 24.53
N GLU A 139 -7.62 13.26 24.61
CA GLU A 139 -8.34 14.35 23.96
C GLU A 139 -8.25 14.25 22.43
N ALA A 140 -7.06 14.00 21.87
CA ALA A 140 -6.89 13.78 20.44
C ALA A 140 -7.68 12.55 19.93
N LEU A 141 -7.72 11.47 20.72
CA LEU A 141 -8.52 10.28 20.38
C LEU A 141 -10.01 10.57 20.49
N ASN A 142 -10.44 11.30 21.52
CA ASN A 142 -11.82 11.71 21.72
C ASN A 142 -12.29 12.65 20.60
N GLU A 143 -11.44 13.58 20.15
CA GLU A 143 -11.71 14.45 19.00
C GLU A 143 -11.87 13.61 17.72
N ALA A 144 -10.93 12.71 17.44
CA ALA A 144 -11.03 11.82 16.27
C ALA A 144 -12.27 10.92 16.30
N ARG A 145 -12.72 10.51 17.50
CA ARG A 145 -13.94 9.70 17.68
C ARG A 145 -15.23 10.51 17.59
N ASN A 146 -15.22 11.76 18.06
CA ASN A 146 -16.40 12.62 18.09
C ASN A 146 -16.51 13.51 16.84
N ALA A 147 -15.51 13.48 15.97
CA ALA A 147 -15.60 14.06 14.65
C ALA A 147 -16.83 13.48 13.93
N PRO A 148 -17.74 14.33 13.41
CA PRO A 148 -18.91 13.85 12.70
C PRO A 148 -18.44 13.07 11.48
N VAL A 149 -18.78 11.79 11.42
CA VAL A 149 -18.60 10.97 10.23
C VAL A 149 -19.57 11.52 9.19
N VAL A 150 -19.04 12.20 8.18
CA VAL A 150 -19.79 12.55 6.97
C VAL A 150 -19.86 11.28 6.14
N GLU A 151 -20.89 10.48 6.38
CA GLU A 151 -21.32 9.49 5.42
C GLU A 151 -21.87 10.28 4.24
N LEU A 152 -21.18 10.20 3.10
CA LEU A 152 -21.79 10.58 1.83
C LEU A 152 -22.98 9.64 1.70
N LEU A 153 -24.19 10.18 1.91
CA LEU A 153 -25.39 9.46 1.53
C LEU A 153 -25.23 9.24 0.03
N ASP A 154 -25.17 7.97 -0.36
CA ASP A 154 -25.48 7.55 -1.71
C ASP A 154 -26.93 8.00 -1.97
N GLU A 155 -27.13 9.28 -2.29
CA GLU A 155 -28.12 9.63 -3.29
C GLU A 155 -27.88 8.64 -4.42
N GLU A 156 -28.94 8.02 -4.93
CA GLU A 156 -28.90 7.02 -5.99
C GLU A 156 -28.39 7.69 -7.29
N GLU A 157 -27.14 8.16 -7.26
CA GLU A 157 -26.30 8.59 -8.37
C GLU A 157 -26.14 7.31 -9.16
N HIS A 158 -27.04 7.13 -10.11
CA HIS A 158 -26.86 6.12 -11.11
C HIS A 158 -25.50 6.40 -11.72
N ASP A 159 -24.59 5.44 -11.58
CA ASP A 159 -23.29 5.52 -12.22
C ASP A 159 -23.53 5.98 -13.65
N ARG A 160 -22.88 7.07 -14.05
CA ARG A 160 -23.10 7.67 -15.37
C ARG A 160 -22.94 6.64 -16.49
N LEU A 161 -22.16 5.59 -16.24
CA LEU A 161 -22.03 4.41 -17.08
C LEU A 161 -23.37 3.64 -17.23
N THR A 162 -24.06 3.36 -16.14
CA THR A 162 -25.38 2.72 -16.09
C THR A 162 -26.45 3.53 -16.83
N GLU A 163 -26.43 4.86 -16.72
CA GLU A 163 -27.33 5.74 -17.48
C GLU A 163 -27.09 5.63 -19.00
N VAL A 164 -25.82 5.69 -19.41
CA VAL A 164 -25.40 5.57 -20.81
C VAL A 164 -25.76 4.19 -21.38
N GLU A 165 -25.61 3.12 -20.60
CA GLU A 165 -25.98 1.76 -21.01
C GLU A 165 -27.48 1.56 -21.16
N ASN A 166 -28.28 2.13 -20.27
CA ASN A 166 -29.73 2.13 -20.37
C ASN A 166 -30.21 2.84 -21.66
N LEU A 167 -29.64 3.99 -21.98
CA LEU A 167 -29.94 4.71 -23.22
C LEU A 167 -29.51 3.91 -24.47
N LEU A 168 -28.34 3.27 -24.43
CA LEU A 168 -27.88 2.38 -25.50
C LEU A 168 -28.83 1.19 -25.71
N ARG A 169 -29.36 0.60 -24.63
CA ARG A 169 -30.32 -0.50 -24.68
C ARG A 169 -31.65 -0.08 -25.31
N GLU A 170 -32.08 1.17 -25.13
CA GLU A 170 -33.28 1.71 -25.75
C GLU A 170 -33.08 2.14 -27.22
N LEU A 171 -31.96 2.79 -27.55
CA LEU A 171 -31.72 3.36 -28.88
C LEU A 171 -31.25 2.33 -29.91
N LYS A 172 -30.48 1.30 -29.52
CA LYS A 172 -30.04 0.22 -30.43
C LYS A 172 -31.18 -0.49 -31.17
N PRO A 173 -32.27 -0.95 -30.50
CA PRO A 173 -33.38 -1.58 -31.21
C PRO A 173 -34.14 -0.59 -32.12
N GLN A 174 -34.23 0.70 -31.75
CA GLN A 174 -34.83 1.73 -32.60
C GLN A 174 -34.00 1.99 -33.87
N TYR A 175 -32.67 1.94 -33.77
CA TYR A 175 -31.81 2.01 -34.95
C TYR A 175 -31.99 0.78 -35.87
N LYS A 176 -32.05 -0.43 -35.30
CA LYS A 176 -32.29 -1.66 -36.07
C LYS A 176 -33.65 -1.61 -36.80
N SER A 177 -34.70 -1.14 -36.12
CA SER A 177 -36.02 -0.99 -36.74
C SER A 177 -36.03 0.07 -37.84
N ALA A 178 -35.44 1.25 -37.61
CA ALA A 178 -35.30 2.31 -38.61
C ALA A 178 -34.47 1.87 -39.83
N LYS A 179 -33.41 1.08 -39.61
CA LYS A 179 -32.58 0.48 -40.67
C LYS A 179 -33.39 -0.52 -41.50
N SER A 180 -34.21 -1.35 -40.85
CA SER A 180 -35.08 -2.31 -41.54
C SER A 180 -36.22 -1.65 -42.32
N ALA A 181 -36.77 -0.55 -41.77
CA ALA A 181 -37.82 0.25 -42.40
C ALA A 181 -37.28 1.19 -43.50
N GLY A 182 -35.95 1.34 -43.63
CA GLY A 182 -35.32 2.26 -44.58
C GLY A 182 -35.59 3.73 -44.28
N ASP A 183 -35.93 4.07 -43.03
CA ASP A 183 -36.26 5.43 -42.62
C ASP A 183 -34.99 6.28 -42.47
N LYS A 184 -34.63 6.96 -43.56
CA LYS A 184 -33.43 7.79 -43.66
C LYS A 184 -33.45 8.99 -42.72
N GLU A 185 -34.64 9.51 -42.37
CA GLU A 185 -34.77 10.64 -41.47
C GLU A 185 -34.48 10.21 -40.04
N ALA A 186 -35.03 9.07 -39.60
CA ALA A 186 -34.73 8.49 -38.29
C ALA A 186 -33.25 8.09 -38.16
N LEU A 187 -32.66 7.48 -39.20
CA LEU A 187 -31.25 7.09 -39.20
C LEU A 187 -30.30 8.29 -39.10
N ARG A 188 -30.66 9.42 -39.73
CA ARG A 188 -29.87 10.66 -39.63
C ARG A 188 -29.78 11.20 -38.20
N ILE A 189 -30.78 10.90 -37.36
CA ILE A 189 -30.84 11.34 -35.96
C ILE A 189 -30.21 10.29 -35.03
N LEU A 190 -30.52 9.01 -35.22
CA LEU A 190 -30.10 7.93 -34.32
C LEU A 190 -28.60 7.60 -34.42
N VAL A 191 -28.02 7.65 -35.63
CA VAL A 191 -26.59 7.34 -35.84
C VAL A 191 -25.66 8.23 -34.98
N PRO A 192 -25.74 9.58 -35.03
CA PRO A 192 -24.84 10.41 -34.23
C PRO A 192 -25.10 10.28 -32.72
N GLN A 193 -26.34 10.01 -32.29
CA GLN A 193 -26.66 9.80 -30.88
C GLN A 193 -26.05 8.51 -30.33
N LEU A 194 -26.13 7.42 -31.10
CA LEU A 194 -25.51 6.14 -30.73
C LEU A 194 -23.98 6.25 -30.71
N GLU A 195 -23.39 6.92 -31.69
CA GLU A 195 -21.93 7.14 -31.73
C GLU A 195 -21.44 7.93 -30.51
N GLN A 196 -22.18 8.97 -30.12
CA GLN A 196 -21.87 9.75 -28.91
C GLN A 196 -21.97 8.91 -27.64
N LEU A 197 -23.06 8.14 -27.46
CA LEU A 197 -23.24 7.27 -26.29
C LEU A 197 -22.19 6.16 -26.24
N MET A 198 -21.79 5.60 -27.39
CA MET A 198 -20.71 4.62 -27.45
C MET A 198 -19.33 5.22 -27.12
N ALA A 199 -19.07 6.46 -27.55
CA ALA A 199 -17.85 7.16 -27.17
C ALA A 199 -17.82 7.48 -25.67
N GLU A 200 -18.95 7.91 -25.11
CA GLU A 200 -19.08 8.18 -23.68
C GLU A 200 -18.93 6.91 -22.84
N ARG A 201 -19.57 5.80 -23.22
CA ARG A 201 -19.39 4.49 -22.58
C ARG A 201 -17.92 4.10 -22.54
N ARG A 202 -17.22 4.18 -23.68
CA ARG A 202 -15.78 3.85 -23.75
C ARG A 202 -14.94 4.75 -22.84
N SER A 203 -15.24 6.04 -22.80
CA SER A 203 -14.55 6.98 -21.90
C SER A 203 -14.81 6.65 -20.43
N LEU A 204 -16.07 6.39 -20.06
CA LEU A 204 -16.43 6.07 -18.68
C LEU A 204 -15.87 4.72 -18.24
N MET A 205 -15.90 3.71 -19.11
CA MET A 205 -15.33 2.39 -18.82
C MET A 205 -13.80 2.46 -18.63
N SER A 206 -13.12 3.33 -19.37
CA SER A 206 -11.67 3.58 -19.17
C SER A 206 -11.35 4.31 -17.86
N GLN A 207 -12.28 5.12 -17.36
CA GLN A 207 -12.13 5.87 -16.11
C GLN A 207 -12.58 5.07 -14.88
N ALA A 208 -13.57 4.19 -15.05
CA ALA A 208 -14.16 3.36 -14.00
C ALA A 208 -13.36 2.09 -13.70
N SER A 209 -12.12 1.95 -14.19
CA SER A 209 -11.21 0.88 -13.80
C SER A 209 -10.41 1.29 -12.55
N PRO A 210 -10.79 0.86 -11.33
CA PRO A 210 -9.92 0.95 -10.17
C PRO A 210 -8.82 -0.10 -10.29
N VAL A 211 -7.57 0.36 -10.17
CA VAL A 211 -6.32 -0.38 -9.90
C VAL A 211 -6.52 -1.88 -9.65
N THR A 212 -6.30 -2.71 -10.67
CA THR A 212 -5.72 -4.04 -10.48
C THR A 212 -4.54 -4.13 -11.42
N GLU A 213 -3.35 -4.21 -10.84
CA GLU A 213 -2.10 -4.45 -11.55
C GLU A 213 -2.23 -5.71 -12.41
N THR A 214 -2.33 -5.55 -13.72
CA THR A 214 -1.70 -6.51 -14.63
C THR A 214 -1.17 -5.73 -15.82
N GLN A 215 0.13 -5.47 -15.75
CA GLN A 215 0.88 -4.91 -16.85
C GLN A 215 0.83 -5.88 -18.03
N VAL A 216 0.16 -5.48 -19.10
CA VAL A 216 0.55 -5.88 -20.46
C VAL A 216 0.78 -4.60 -21.26
N SER A 217 1.98 -4.08 -21.10
CA SER A 217 2.58 -3.14 -22.03
C SER A 217 2.86 -3.90 -23.32
N THR A 218 2.08 -3.64 -24.37
CA THR A 218 2.51 -3.92 -25.74
C THR A 218 2.40 -2.64 -26.55
N ASP A 219 3.60 -2.19 -26.92
CA ASP A 219 3.93 -1.02 -27.72
C ASP A 219 3.04 -0.83 -28.95
N SER A 220 2.52 0.39 -29.04
CA SER A 220 2.45 1.24 -30.23
C SER A 220 3.29 0.78 -31.44
N ASP A 221 2.64 0.21 -32.46
CA ASP A 221 2.77 0.60 -33.88
C ASP A 221 1.78 -0.20 -34.75
N SER A 222 0.76 0.47 -35.31
CA SER A 222 0.40 0.36 -36.73
C SER A 222 -0.88 1.15 -36.99
N ALA A 223 -0.72 2.20 -37.78
CA ALA A 223 -1.79 2.95 -38.40
C ALA A 223 -2.55 2.08 -39.44
N THR A 224 -3.82 2.45 -39.64
CA THR A 224 -4.63 2.23 -40.85
C THR A 224 -5.23 0.82 -41.04
N GLU A 225 -6.53 0.69 -40.74
CA GLU A 225 -7.64 0.26 -41.63
C GLU A 225 -8.94 0.09 -40.78
N PRO A 226 -10.14 0.14 -41.39
CA PRO A 226 -11.35 0.65 -40.75
C PRO A 226 -12.24 -0.43 -40.11
N ALA A 227 -13.06 0.02 -39.16
CA ALA A 227 -14.39 -0.51 -38.82
C ALA A 227 -14.56 -2.04 -38.76
N GLU A 228 -14.40 -2.61 -37.56
CA GLU A 228 -15.09 -3.84 -37.16
C GLU A 228 -15.87 -3.51 -35.87
N GLU A 229 -17.17 -3.27 -36.03
CA GLU A 229 -18.15 -3.34 -34.94
C GLU A 229 -18.33 -4.83 -34.61
N THR A 230 -17.76 -5.35 -33.52
CA THR A 230 -18.24 -6.58 -32.82
C THR A 230 -17.31 -6.94 -31.65
N HIS A 231 -17.81 -7.72 -30.68
CA HIS A 231 -17.02 -8.46 -29.67
C HIS A 231 -16.58 -7.71 -28.40
N GLN A 232 -17.54 -7.20 -27.61
CA GLN A 232 -17.30 -6.96 -26.18
C GLN A 232 -18.13 -7.90 -25.29
N ASP A 233 -19.35 -8.24 -25.68
CA ASP A 233 -20.16 -9.31 -25.02
C ASP A 233 -19.57 -10.70 -25.25
N ASP A 234 -19.04 -10.95 -26.46
CA ASP A 234 -18.56 -12.28 -26.83
C ASP A 234 -17.37 -12.71 -25.94
N ASN A 235 -16.48 -11.78 -25.57
CA ASN A 235 -15.34 -12.13 -24.72
C ASN A 235 -15.76 -12.56 -23.29
N GLU A 236 -16.77 -11.92 -22.70
CA GLU A 236 -17.24 -12.29 -21.36
C GLU A 236 -17.97 -13.64 -21.39
N ALA A 237 -18.80 -13.88 -22.40
CA ALA A 237 -19.45 -15.16 -22.62
C ALA A 237 -18.43 -16.29 -22.88
N ASP A 238 -17.37 -16.01 -23.64
CA ASP A 238 -16.28 -16.93 -23.94
C ASP A 238 -15.45 -17.28 -22.69
N GLU A 239 -15.16 -16.28 -21.83
CA GLU A 239 -14.46 -16.47 -20.56
C GLU A 239 -15.30 -17.31 -19.59
N LEU A 240 -16.59 -16.99 -19.44
CA LEU A 240 -17.52 -17.77 -18.61
C LEU A 240 -17.64 -19.21 -19.10
N PHE A 241 -17.81 -19.41 -20.41
CA PHE A 241 -17.93 -20.74 -20.99
C PHE A 241 -16.64 -21.56 -20.84
N SER A 242 -15.47 -20.93 -20.95
CA SER A 242 -14.17 -21.59 -20.70
C SER A 242 -14.01 -22.02 -19.25
N GLN A 243 -14.47 -21.19 -18.30
CA GLN A 243 -14.48 -21.53 -16.87
C GLN A 243 -15.43 -22.71 -16.58
N PHE A 244 -16.62 -22.70 -17.18
CA PHE A 244 -17.56 -23.82 -17.11
C PHE A 244 -17.01 -25.10 -17.70
N PHE A 245 -16.36 -25.05 -18.86
CA PHE A 245 -15.75 -26.22 -19.45
C PHE A 245 -14.72 -26.85 -18.48
N THR A 246 -13.93 -26.01 -17.80
CA THR A 246 -12.96 -26.48 -16.81
C THR A 246 -13.65 -27.17 -15.63
N ILE A 247 -14.67 -26.54 -15.05
CA ILE A 247 -15.47 -27.10 -13.94
C ILE A 247 -16.09 -28.44 -14.33
N VAL A 248 -16.70 -28.49 -15.51
CA VAL A 248 -17.34 -29.69 -16.05
C VAL A 248 -16.32 -30.79 -16.30
N ASN A 249 -15.17 -30.46 -16.88
CA ASN A 249 -14.11 -31.44 -17.13
C ASN A 249 -13.59 -32.05 -15.83
N ASP A 250 -13.40 -31.25 -14.78
CA ASP A 250 -12.95 -31.74 -13.47
C ASP A 250 -14.03 -32.59 -12.80
N LEU A 251 -15.30 -32.15 -12.85
CA LEU A 251 -16.43 -32.85 -12.26
C LEU A 251 -16.73 -34.19 -12.95
N LEU A 252 -16.73 -34.21 -14.29
CA LEU A 252 -16.92 -35.44 -15.06
C LEU A 252 -15.71 -36.38 -14.97
N GLY A 253 -14.52 -35.83 -14.75
CA GLY A 253 -13.28 -36.60 -14.61
C GLY A 253 -13.19 -37.37 -13.28
N ASP A 254 -13.68 -36.76 -12.19
CA ASP A 254 -13.49 -37.30 -10.84
C ASP A 254 -14.70 -38.07 -10.29
N GLU A 255 -15.93 -37.68 -10.67
CA GLU A 255 -17.16 -38.14 -10.00
C GLU A 255 -18.09 -39.00 -10.89
N LEU A 256 -17.75 -39.21 -12.16
CA LEU A 256 -18.58 -39.98 -13.11
C LEU A 256 -18.22 -41.49 -13.09
N PRO A 257 -19.20 -42.41 -12.98
CA PRO A 257 -18.93 -43.85 -12.92
C PRO A 257 -18.44 -44.40 -14.27
N GLU A 258 -17.55 -45.40 -14.24
CA GLU A 258 -16.92 -45.99 -15.44
C GLU A 258 -17.93 -46.44 -16.51
N GLU A 259 -19.10 -46.97 -16.11
CA GLU A 259 -20.16 -47.38 -17.03
C GLU A 259 -20.76 -46.20 -17.83
N ALA A 260 -20.92 -45.04 -17.19
CA ALA A 260 -21.40 -43.84 -17.85
C ALA A 260 -20.31 -43.19 -18.71
N ILE A 261 -19.03 -43.29 -18.31
CA ILE A 261 -17.88 -42.85 -19.13
C ILE A 261 -17.82 -43.68 -20.44
N GLU A 262 -17.95 -45.00 -20.37
CA GLU A 262 -17.94 -45.87 -21.55
C GLU A 262 -19.12 -45.58 -22.49
N SER A 263 -20.31 -45.34 -21.92
CA SER A 263 -21.48 -44.94 -22.69
C SER A 263 -21.30 -43.57 -23.36
N PHE A 264 -20.69 -42.62 -22.66
CA PHE A 264 -20.43 -41.29 -23.19
C PHE A 264 -19.38 -41.32 -24.31
N LEU A 265 -18.27 -42.05 -24.12
CA LEU A 265 -17.23 -42.26 -25.13
C LEU A 265 -17.74 -42.90 -26.43
N ALA A 266 -18.79 -43.71 -26.33
CA ALA A 266 -19.45 -44.34 -27.48
C ALA A 266 -20.51 -43.44 -28.14
N SER A 267 -20.84 -42.30 -27.52
CA SER A 267 -21.84 -41.35 -28.01
C SER A 267 -21.26 -40.28 -28.92
N ASP A 268 -22.10 -39.73 -29.80
CA ASP A 268 -21.74 -38.60 -30.67
C ASP A 268 -21.42 -37.32 -29.87
N GLY A 269 -21.82 -37.26 -28.59
CA GLY A 269 -21.53 -36.14 -27.70
C GLY A 269 -20.05 -36.05 -27.29
N PHE A 270 -19.31 -37.16 -27.38
CA PHE A 270 -17.88 -37.16 -27.10
C PHE A 270 -17.04 -36.45 -28.17
N GLU A 271 -17.49 -36.47 -29.44
CA GLU A 271 -16.82 -35.73 -30.51
C GLU A 271 -16.92 -34.23 -30.28
N LEU A 272 -18.11 -33.75 -29.89
CA LEU A 272 -18.33 -32.35 -29.52
C LEU A 272 -17.53 -31.97 -28.27
N PHE A 273 -17.46 -32.85 -27.27
CA PHE A 273 -16.65 -32.61 -26.07
C PHE A 273 -15.16 -32.43 -26.39
N LYS A 274 -14.62 -33.22 -27.33
CA LYS A 274 -13.23 -33.07 -27.78
C LYS A 274 -12.98 -31.80 -28.57
N GLU A 275 -13.95 -31.39 -29.39
CA GLU A 275 -13.86 -30.16 -30.17
C GLU A 275 -13.90 -28.93 -29.26
N VAL A 276 -14.85 -28.90 -28.32
CA VAL A 276 -14.96 -27.84 -27.31
C VAL A 276 -13.74 -27.83 -26.39
N GLY A 277 -13.21 -28.99 -26.01
CA GLY A 277 -12.01 -29.09 -25.19
C GLY A 277 -10.71 -28.74 -25.91
N ALA A 278 -10.71 -28.65 -27.24
CA ALA A 278 -9.55 -28.17 -27.99
C ALA A 278 -9.45 -26.64 -27.91
N ASP A 279 -10.55 -25.93 -28.14
CA ASP A 279 -10.63 -24.48 -28.06
C ASP A 279 -12.07 -24.04 -27.66
N PRO A 280 -12.36 -23.84 -26.36
CA PRO A 280 -13.72 -23.55 -25.90
C PRO A 280 -14.25 -22.17 -26.36
N SER A 281 -13.35 -21.21 -26.59
CA SER A 281 -13.70 -19.88 -27.08
C SER A 281 -13.98 -19.83 -28.59
N ALA A 282 -13.50 -20.81 -29.37
CA ALA A 282 -13.70 -20.85 -30.82
C ALA A 282 -15.05 -21.45 -31.24
N ILE A 283 -15.86 -21.90 -30.28
CA ILE A 283 -17.13 -22.58 -30.53
C ILE A 283 -18.28 -21.57 -30.59
N ASP A 284 -19.15 -21.71 -31.58
CA ASP A 284 -20.36 -20.90 -31.74
C ASP A 284 -21.41 -21.22 -30.65
N ASP A 285 -22.23 -20.22 -30.30
CA ASP A 285 -23.27 -20.35 -29.25
C ASP A 285 -24.26 -21.50 -29.45
N GLU A 286 -24.62 -21.81 -30.70
CA GLU A 286 -25.52 -22.94 -31.01
C GLU A 286 -24.90 -24.28 -30.57
N ARG A 287 -23.59 -24.46 -30.82
CA ARG A 287 -22.85 -25.63 -30.39
C ARG A 287 -22.56 -25.64 -28.89
N ARG A 288 -22.38 -24.47 -28.26
CA ARG A 288 -22.28 -24.35 -26.80
C ARG A 288 -23.55 -24.83 -26.10
N GLY A 289 -24.72 -24.53 -26.66
CA GLY A 289 -26.00 -25.05 -26.15
C GLY A 289 -26.19 -26.54 -26.35
N GLU A 290 -25.72 -27.11 -27.46
CA GLU A 290 -25.68 -28.57 -27.65
C GLU A 290 -24.75 -29.25 -26.65
N PHE A 291 -23.56 -28.67 -26.43
CA PHE A 291 -22.62 -29.12 -25.41
C PHE A 291 -23.23 -29.08 -24.02
N PHE A 292 -23.89 -27.98 -23.64
CA PHE A 292 -24.54 -27.85 -22.34
C PHE A 292 -25.58 -28.96 -22.10
N LYS A 293 -26.42 -29.30 -23.09
CA LYS A 293 -27.41 -30.39 -22.97
C LYS A 293 -26.78 -31.75 -22.74
N ILE A 294 -25.67 -32.02 -23.45
CA ILE A 294 -24.90 -33.25 -23.28
C ILE A 294 -24.34 -33.32 -21.86
N ILE A 295 -23.80 -32.22 -21.36
CA ILE A 295 -23.26 -32.14 -20.00
C ILE A 295 -24.35 -32.28 -18.94
N ASP A 296 -25.49 -31.61 -19.08
CA ASP A 296 -26.64 -31.71 -18.15
C ASP A 296 -27.14 -33.16 -18.05
N GLU A 297 -27.19 -33.89 -19.17
CA GLU A 297 -27.51 -35.32 -19.19
C GLU A 297 -26.46 -36.15 -18.42
N GLN A 298 -25.17 -35.87 -18.60
CA GLN A 298 -24.10 -36.57 -17.87
C GLN A 298 -24.10 -36.24 -16.37
N LEU A 299 -24.39 -34.99 -16.00
CA LEU A 299 -24.53 -34.60 -14.60
C LEU A 299 -25.72 -35.30 -13.93
N GLY A 300 -26.80 -35.54 -14.68
CA GLY A 300 -27.94 -36.34 -14.22
C GLY A 300 -27.63 -37.83 -14.00
N ASN A 301 -26.57 -38.35 -14.61
CA ASN A 301 -26.10 -39.73 -14.42
C ASN A 301 -25.13 -39.90 -13.24
N MET A 302 -24.78 -38.80 -12.55
CA MET A 302 -23.91 -38.83 -11.37
C MET A 302 -24.67 -39.25 -10.10
N PRO A 303 -23.98 -39.81 -9.09
CA PRO A 303 -24.60 -40.12 -7.81
C PRO A 303 -25.03 -38.83 -7.07
N ASP A 304 -26.18 -38.88 -6.38
CA ASP A 304 -26.77 -37.76 -5.62
C ASP A 304 -25.78 -37.09 -4.65
N SER A 305 -24.85 -37.87 -4.09
CA SER A 305 -23.81 -37.36 -3.19
C SER A 305 -22.86 -36.38 -3.87
N SER A 306 -22.57 -36.58 -5.15
CA SER A 306 -21.63 -35.76 -5.92
C SER A 306 -22.33 -34.53 -6.50
N ILE A 307 -23.59 -34.68 -6.91
CA ILE A 307 -24.47 -33.56 -7.26
C ILE A 307 -24.63 -32.62 -6.06
N THR A 308 -24.88 -33.14 -4.85
CA THR A 308 -25.03 -32.32 -3.65
C THR A 308 -23.77 -31.52 -3.32
N LYS A 309 -22.58 -32.15 -3.42
CA LYS A 309 -21.30 -31.45 -3.23
C LYS A 309 -21.09 -30.35 -4.27
N PHE A 310 -21.45 -30.61 -5.52
CA PHE A 310 -21.32 -29.64 -6.61
C PHE A 310 -22.24 -28.44 -6.39
N VAL A 311 -23.51 -28.66 -6.02
CA VAL A 311 -24.46 -27.59 -5.73
C VAL A 311 -24.07 -26.78 -4.49
N GLU A 312 -23.45 -27.40 -3.49
CA GLU A 312 -22.88 -26.71 -2.32
C GLU A 312 -21.57 -25.97 -2.63
N SER A 313 -20.95 -26.25 -3.79
CA SER A 313 -19.76 -25.54 -4.24
C SER A 313 -20.12 -24.21 -4.91
N GLY A 314 -19.19 -23.25 -4.86
CA GLY A 314 -19.35 -21.98 -5.59
C GLY A 314 -19.33 -22.13 -7.11
N GLU A 315 -18.96 -23.29 -7.63
CA GLU A 315 -18.88 -23.57 -9.07
C GLU A 315 -20.26 -23.75 -9.71
N PHE A 316 -21.29 -24.03 -8.89
CA PHE A 316 -22.68 -24.14 -9.35
C PHE A 316 -23.25 -22.79 -9.82
N GLU A 317 -22.73 -21.66 -9.34
CA GLU A 317 -23.16 -20.33 -9.80
C GLU A 317 -22.83 -20.12 -11.28
N ILE A 318 -21.65 -20.55 -11.71
CA ILE A 318 -21.19 -20.47 -13.11
C ILE A 318 -22.03 -21.42 -13.99
N TYR A 319 -22.29 -22.63 -13.50
CA TYR A 319 -23.20 -23.58 -14.15
C TYR A 319 -24.59 -22.96 -14.39
N LYS A 320 -25.15 -22.32 -13.35
CA LYS A 320 -26.46 -21.70 -13.41
C LYS A 320 -26.48 -20.54 -14.41
N GLN A 321 -25.48 -19.66 -14.39
CA GLN A 321 -25.38 -18.53 -15.30
C GLN A 321 -25.33 -18.98 -16.77
N ILE A 322 -24.60 -20.06 -17.06
CA ILE A 322 -24.52 -20.63 -18.42
C ILE A 322 -25.79 -21.38 -18.79
N SER A 323 -26.46 -22.02 -17.83
CA SER A 323 -27.77 -22.60 -18.07
C SER A 323 -28.77 -21.53 -18.53
N GLU A 324 -28.80 -20.37 -17.88
CA GLU A 324 -29.71 -19.26 -18.26
C GLU A 324 -29.39 -18.69 -19.65
N MET A 325 -28.14 -18.81 -20.10
CA MET A 325 -27.70 -18.37 -21.43
C MET A 325 -28.07 -19.34 -22.56
N TYR A 326 -28.03 -20.65 -22.28
CA TYR A 326 -28.07 -21.69 -23.32
C TYR A 326 -29.24 -22.69 -23.21
N THR A 327 -30.19 -22.50 -22.28
CA THR A 327 -31.46 -23.27 -22.18
C THR A 327 -32.55 -22.83 -23.16
#